data_AF-A0AA37NXM9-F1
#
_entry.id   AF-A0AA37NXM9-F1
#
_cell.length_a   1.000
_cell.length_b   1.000
_cell.length_c   1.000
_cell.angle_alpha   90.00
_cell.angle_beta   90.00
_cell.angle_gamma   90.00
#
_symmetry.space_group_name_H-M   'P 1'
#
loop_
_entity.id
_entity.type
_entity.pdbx_description
1 polymer ?
#
loop_
_entity_poly.entity_id
_entity_poly.type
_entity_poly.pdbx_seq_one_letter_code
_entity_poly.pdbx_strand_id
1 'polypeptide(L)'
;MNVTISVPPGTVNHGDPRLICTPPIWTDFVMFYATNYFVHALTLPSRPGESVLETCFTVITALFLPSTGSLRAARWLLAHAGTVRRDELSRAMRAGALCMVVDETERSKVSWIEASLRRMNFQRPRSWSVWIDTRKA
;
A
#
# COMPACT_ATOMS: atom_id res chain seq x y z
N MET A 1 -18.25 -32.68 33.79
CA MET A 1 -17.87 -31.76 34.89
C MET A 1 -18.54 -30.43 34.59
N ASN A 2 -19.37 -29.90 35.50
CA ASN A 2 -20.01 -28.60 35.32
C ASN A 2 -19.13 -27.52 35.95
N VAL A 3 -18.65 -26.57 35.15
CA VAL A 3 -17.80 -25.46 35.62
C VAL A 3 -18.62 -24.18 35.55
N THR A 4 -18.79 -23.52 36.69
CA THR A 4 -19.45 -22.20 36.77
C THR A 4 -18.39 -21.12 36.75
N ILE A 5 -18.48 -20.18 35.81
CA ILE A 5 -17.55 -19.06 35.64
C ILE A 5 -18.28 -17.77 35.98
N SER A 6 -17.69 -16.93 36.82
CA SER A 6 -18.19 -15.59 37.09
C SER A 6 -17.89 -14.67 35.90
N VAL A 7 -18.92 -14.09 35.30
CA VAL A 7 -18.81 -13.17 34.16
C VAL A 7 -19.22 -11.74 34.55
N PRO A 8 -18.71 -10.72 33.84
CA PRO A 8 -19.08 -9.33 34.07
C PRO A 8 -20.59 -9.09 33.94
N PRO A 9 -21.16 -8.15 34.71
CA PRO A 9 -22.57 -7.79 34.58
C PRO A 9 -22.88 -7.29 33.17
N GLY A 10 -24.00 -7.73 32.59
CA GLY A 10 -24.38 -7.40 31.21
C GLY A 10 -23.88 -8.37 30.14
N THR A 11 -23.23 -9.47 30.54
CA THR A 11 -22.85 -10.55 29.63
C THR A 11 -24.10 -11.27 29.11
N VAL A 12 -24.15 -11.52 27.79
CA VAL A 12 -25.26 -12.21 27.13
C VAL A 12 -24.75 -13.39 26.32
N ASN A 13 -25.51 -14.49 26.32
CA ASN A 13 -25.12 -15.74 25.65
C ASN A 13 -26.02 -16.07 24.43
N HIS A 14 -26.98 -15.21 24.08
CA HIS A 14 -27.86 -15.32 22.90
C HIS A 14 -28.51 -16.70 22.65
N GLY A 15 -28.65 -17.54 23.68
CA GLY A 15 -29.19 -18.90 23.57
C GLY A 15 -28.17 -19.99 23.21
N ASP A 16 -26.90 -19.65 22.94
CA ASP A 16 -25.82 -20.63 22.78
C ASP A 16 -24.95 -20.66 24.05
N PRO A 17 -24.92 -21.78 24.81
CA PRO A 17 -24.10 -21.88 26.01
C PRO A 17 -22.58 -21.81 25.75
N ARG A 18 -22.14 -21.90 24.48
CA ARG A 18 -20.73 -21.76 24.08
C ARG A 18 -20.35 -20.34 23.68
N LEU A 19 -21.32 -19.43 23.62
CA LEU A 19 -21.08 -18.03 23.27
C LEU A 19 -21.19 -17.17 24.52
N ILE A 20 -20.15 -16.39 24.79
CA ILE A 20 -20.11 -15.42 25.88
C ILE A 20 -19.80 -14.06 25.26
N CYS A 21 -20.79 -13.18 25.22
CA CYS A 21 -20.61 -11.81 24.75
C CYS A 21 -20.53 -10.88 25.97
N THR A 22 -19.32 -10.40 26.26
CA THR A 22 -19.11 -9.38 27.30
C THR A 22 -19.52 -8.00 26.79
N PRO A 23 -20.05 -7.11 27.64
CA PRO A 23 -20.37 -5.75 27.23
C PRO A 23 -19.10 -5.01 26.81
N PRO A 24 -19.14 -4.26 25.70
CA PRO A 24 -17.97 -3.52 25.23
C PRO A 24 -17.62 -2.39 26.20
N ILE A 25 -16.34 -2.22 26.46
CA ILE A 25 -15.82 -1.07 27.21
C ILE A 25 -15.39 0.03 26.24
N TRP A 26 -15.30 1.28 26.71
CA TRP A 26 -14.98 2.44 25.86
C TRP A 26 -13.70 2.27 25.02
N THR A 27 -12.69 1.57 25.57
CA THR A 27 -11.45 1.26 24.87
C THR A 27 -11.64 0.35 23.67
N ASP A 28 -12.63 -0.56 23.71
CA ASP A 28 -12.90 -1.48 22.60
C ASP A 28 -13.38 -0.71 21.37
N PHE A 29 -14.22 0.31 21.57
CA PHE A 29 -14.66 1.19 20.50
C PHE A 29 -13.48 1.96 19.90
N VAL A 30 -12.65 2.56 20.75
CA VAL A 30 -11.47 3.32 20.30
C VAL A 30 -10.53 2.42 19.50
N MET A 31 -10.21 1.23 20.00
CA MET A 31 -9.33 0.27 19.33
C MET A 31 -9.92 -0.21 18.01
N PHE A 32 -11.23 -0.49 17.97
CA PHE A 32 -11.92 -0.92 16.76
C PHE A 32 -11.82 0.13 15.65
N TYR A 33 -12.18 1.38 15.95
CA TYR A 33 -12.10 2.46 14.96
C TYR A 33 -10.65 2.80 14.60
N ALA A 34 -9.75 2.91 15.56
CA ALA A 34 -8.35 3.22 15.29
C ALA A 34 -7.69 2.16 14.39
N THR A 35 -7.91 0.88 14.67
CA THR A 35 -7.35 -0.22 13.86
C THR A 35 -7.95 -0.22 12.46
N ASN A 36 -9.26 0.03 12.33
CA ASN A 36 -9.91 0.12 11.03
C ASN A 36 -9.35 1.25 10.17
N TYR A 37 -9.18 2.44 10.75
CA TYR A 37 -8.62 3.61 10.06
C TYR A 37 -7.14 3.41 9.70
N PHE A 38 -6.38 2.75 10.57
CA PHE A 38 -4.99 2.41 10.31
C PHE A 38 -4.85 1.43 9.13
N VAL A 39 -5.63 0.34 9.14
CA VAL A 39 -5.65 -0.61 8.02
C VAL A 39 -6.08 0.06 6.72
N HIS A 40 -7.11 0.92 6.78
CA HIS A 40 -7.55 1.69 5.62
C HIS A 40 -6.41 2.54 5.03
N ALA A 41 -5.70 3.30 5.88
CA ALA A 41 -4.54 4.08 5.45
C ALA A 41 -3.44 3.21 4.79
N LEU A 42 -3.16 2.03 5.34
CA LEU A 42 -2.16 1.10 4.81
C LEU A 42 -2.55 0.50 3.45
N THR A 43 -3.84 0.31 3.20
CA THR A 43 -4.32 -0.32 1.95
C THR A 43 -4.43 0.65 0.77
N LEU A 44 -4.19 1.94 0.97
CA LEU A 44 -4.32 2.93 -0.09
C LEU A 44 -3.22 2.76 -1.15
N PRO A 45 -3.59 2.53 -2.42
CA PRO A 45 -2.60 2.40 -3.48
C PRO A 45 -1.90 3.74 -3.74
N SER A 46 -0.58 3.77 -3.54
CA SER A 46 0.28 4.91 -3.89
C SER A 46 0.48 4.98 -5.41
N ARG A 47 0.50 6.19 -5.97
CA ARG A 47 0.82 6.37 -7.39
C ARG A 47 2.33 6.57 -7.59
N PRO A 48 2.91 6.01 -8.65
CA PRO A 48 4.31 6.26 -8.99
C PRO A 48 4.51 7.75 -9.35
N GLY A 49 5.45 8.41 -8.66
CA GLY A 49 5.73 9.84 -8.82
C GLY A 49 4.82 10.79 -8.01
N GLU A 50 3.97 10.26 -7.14
CA GLU A 50 3.17 11.08 -6.21
C GLU A 50 4.07 11.72 -5.15
N SER A 51 3.89 13.00 -4.87
CA SER A 51 4.64 13.69 -3.81
C SER A 51 4.11 13.28 -2.43
N VAL A 52 4.96 13.32 -1.39
CA VAL A 52 4.56 12.93 -0.03
C VAL A 52 3.39 13.78 0.50
N LEU A 53 3.35 15.07 0.14
CA LEU A 53 2.24 15.95 0.49
C LEU A 53 0.92 15.52 -0.16
N GLU A 54 0.94 15.12 -1.43
CA GLU A 54 -0.24 14.59 -2.14
C GLU A 54 -0.69 13.24 -1.59
N THR A 55 0.26 12.38 -1.21
CA THR A 55 -0.02 11.12 -0.52
C THR A 55 -0.72 11.38 0.81
N CYS A 56 -0.19 12.28 1.65
CA CYS A 56 -0.83 12.65 2.91
C CYS A 56 -2.25 13.20 2.71
N PHE A 57 -2.44 14.11 1.75
CA PHE A 57 -3.77 14.65 1.45
C PHE A 57 -4.73 13.57 0.95
N THR A 58 -4.25 12.63 0.13
CA THR A 58 -5.05 11.48 -0.31
C THR A 58 -5.43 10.58 0.86
N VAL A 59 -4.50 10.26 1.75
CA VAL A 59 -4.77 9.42 2.92
C VAL A 59 -5.81 10.08 3.81
N ILE A 60 -5.68 11.38 4.08
CA ILE A 60 -6.64 12.16 4.86
C ILE A 60 -8.03 12.13 4.19
N THR A 61 -8.11 12.45 2.90
CA THR A 61 -9.39 12.45 2.17
C THR A 61 -10.03 11.07 2.07
N ALA A 62 -9.24 10.02 1.92
CA ALA A 62 -9.73 8.64 1.94
C ALA A 62 -10.21 8.19 3.33
N LEU A 63 -9.59 8.68 4.41
CA LEU A 63 -10.04 8.43 5.79
C LEU A 63 -11.43 9.03 6.07
N PHE A 64 -11.71 10.23 5.54
CA PHE A 64 -12.99 10.91 5.76
C PHE A 64 -14.05 10.59 4.69
N LEU A 65 -13.64 10.25 3.47
CA LEU A 65 -14.51 9.86 2.36
C LEU A 65 -14.06 8.51 1.79
N PRO A 66 -14.55 7.38 2.33
CA PRO A 66 -14.08 6.05 1.94
C PRO A 66 -14.29 5.73 0.45
N SER A 67 -15.28 6.37 -0.19
CA SER A 67 -15.55 6.25 -1.62
C SER A 67 -14.37 6.67 -2.52
N THR A 68 -13.55 7.62 -2.08
CA THR A 68 -12.42 8.14 -2.86
C THR A 68 -11.29 7.12 -3.01
N GLY A 69 -10.98 6.38 -1.92
CA GLY A 69 -10.02 5.28 -1.92
C GLY A 69 -10.47 4.12 -2.81
N SER A 70 -11.74 3.72 -2.68
CA SER A 70 -12.33 2.66 -3.51
C SER A 70 -12.34 3.00 -5.00
N LEU A 71 -12.68 4.25 -5.35
CA LEU A 71 -12.65 4.71 -6.74
C LEU A 71 -11.22 4.73 -7.31
N ARG A 72 -10.22 5.10 -6.50
CA ARG A 72 -8.80 5.07 -6.90
C ARG A 72 -8.33 3.64 -7.17
N ALA A 73 -8.65 2.71 -6.27
CA ALA A 73 -8.34 1.28 -6.44
C ALA A 73 -9.07 0.70 -7.67
N ALA A 74 -10.36 0.99 -7.83
CA ALA A 74 -11.15 0.55 -8.97
C ALA A 74 -10.59 1.08 -10.30
N ARG A 75 -10.21 2.36 -10.37
CA ARG A 75 -9.56 2.93 -11.57
C ARG A 75 -8.27 2.20 -11.91
N TRP A 76 -7.47 1.84 -10.91
CA TRP A 76 -6.22 1.11 -11.13
C TRP A 76 -6.47 -0.31 -11.65
N LEU A 77 -7.43 -1.02 -11.06
CA LEU A 77 -7.87 -2.34 -11.54
C LEU A 77 -8.44 -2.26 -12.97
N LEU A 78 -9.30 -1.27 -13.25
CA LEU A 78 -9.94 -1.09 -14.55
C LEU A 78 -8.97 -0.63 -15.64
N ALA A 79 -7.92 0.13 -15.29
CA ALA A 79 -6.91 0.58 -16.25
C ALA A 79 -6.13 -0.58 -16.90
N HIS A 80 -6.16 -1.79 -16.32
CA HIS A 80 -5.69 -3.03 -16.94
C HIS A 80 -4.26 -2.95 -17.52
N ALA A 81 -3.37 -2.14 -16.92
CA ALA A 81 -2.06 -1.88 -17.50
C ALA A 81 -1.25 -3.17 -17.73
N GLY A 82 -1.40 -4.19 -16.88
CA GLY A 82 -0.73 -5.49 -17.04
C GLY A 82 -1.15 -6.31 -18.27
N THR A 83 -2.35 -6.13 -18.80
CA THR A 83 -2.87 -6.93 -19.94
C THR A 83 -2.70 -6.23 -21.29
N VAL A 84 -2.27 -4.97 -21.28
CA VAL A 84 -2.03 -4.19 -22.49
C VAL A 84 -0.70 -4.64 -23.10
N ARG A 85 -0.78 -5.51 -24.11
CA ARG A 85 0.35 -6.06 -24.86
C ARG A 85 1.03 -5.05 -25.81
N ARG A 86 0.59 -3.79 -25.81
CA ARG A 86 1.05 -2.74 -26.72
C ARG A 86 1.96 -1.78 -25.95
N ASP A 87 3.24 -1.80 -26.31
CA ASP A 87 4.28 -0.81 -26.03
C ASP A 87 4.49 -0.41 -24.56
N GLU A 88 5.74 -0.45 -24.07
CA GLU A 88 6.06 -0.18 -22.65
C GLU A 88 5.57 1.21 -22.22
N LEU A 89 5.61 2.18 -23.15
CA LEU A 89 5.15 3.55 -22.93
C LEU A 89 3.62 3.63 -22.74
N SER A 90 2.85 2.94 -23.59
CA SER A 90 1.39 2.90 -23.50
C SER A 90 0.92 2.19 -22.23
N ARG A 91 1.64 1.14 -21.83
CA ARG A 91 1.42 0.46 -20.55
C ARG A 91 1.68 1.38 -19.36
N ALA A 92 2.79 2.12 -19.38
CA ALA A 92 3.14 3.04 -18.30
C ALA A 92 2.18 4.23 -18.22
N MET A 93 1.73 4.78 -19.35
CA MET A 93 0.70 5.82 -19.36
C MET A 93 -0.59 5.34 -18.68
N ARG A 94 -1.06 4.13 -19.00
CA ARG A 94 -2.27 3.55 -18.36
C ARG A 94 -2.08 3.23 -16.88
N ALA A 95 -0.87 2.85 -16.47
CA ALA A 95 -0.53 2.64 -15.07
C ALA A 95 -0.32 3.96 -14.28
N GLY A 96 -0.30 5.11 -14.96
CA GLY A 96 0.11 6.38 -14.36
C GLY A 96 1.60 6.42 -13.97
N ALA A 97 2.40 5.52 -14.54
CA ALA A 97 3.81 5.26 -14.20
C ALA A 97 4.79 5.75 -15.27
N LEU A 98 4.41 6.77 -16.06
CA LEU A 98 5.25 7.27 -17.15
C LEU A 98 6.63 7.72 -16.66
N CYS A 99 6.71 8.26 -15.44
CA CYS A 99 7.95 8.65 -14.77
C CYS A 99 8.92 7.48 -14.51
N MET A 100 8.46 6.23 -14.60
CA MET A 100 9.27 5.03 -14.44
C MET A 100 9.82 4.50 -15.77
N VAL A 101 9.38 5.03 -16.92
CA VAL A 101 9.86 4.59 -18.23
C VAL A 101 11.12 5.37 -18.59
N VAL A 102 12.21 4.62 -18.83
CA VAL A 102 13.49 5.17 -19.28
C VAL A 102 13.54 5.10 -20.80
N ASP A 103 13.89 6.21 -21.43
CA ASP A 103 14.08 6.31 -22.88
C ASP A 103 15.19 5.35 -23.38
N GLU A 104 15.07 4.82 -24.59
CA GLU A 104 16.01 3.85 -25.17
C GLU A 104 17.41 4.45 -25.38
N THR A 105 17.47 5.76 -25.65
CA THR A 105 18.73 6.51 -25.80
C THR A 105 19.49 6.61 -24.47
N GLU A 106 18.79 6.73 -23.35
CA GLU A 106 19.37 6.72 -22.01
C GLU A 106 19.67 5.29 -21.55
N ARG A 107 18.82 4.33 -21.89
CA ARG A 107 19.03 2.89 -21.61
C ARG A 107 20.31 2.36 -22.27
N SER A 108 20.61 2.78 -23.50
CA SER A 108 21.83 2.37 -24.21
C SER A 108 23.11 2.94 -23.58
N LYS A 109 23.07 4.18 -23.06
CA LYS A 109 24.18 4.77 -22.28
C LYS A 109 24.40 4.01 -20.97
N VAL A 110 23.33 3.71 -20.24
CA VAL A 110 23.41 2.95 -18.97
C VAL A 110 23.93 1.53 -19.21
N SER A 111 23.54 0.86 -20.30
CA SER A 111 24.00 -0.50 -20.60
C SER A 111 25.50 -0.54 -20.92
N TRP A 112 26.03 0.46 -21.65
CA TRP A 112 27.46 0.57 -21.92
C TRP A 112 28.28 0.85 -20.65
N ILE A 113 27.74 1.69 -19.75
CA ILE A 113 28.34 1.95 -18.44
C ILE A 113 28.32 0.67 -17.59
N GLU A 114 27.21 -0.07 -17.55
CA GLU A 114 27.12 -1.34 -16.81
C GLU A 114 28.05 -2.43 -17.37
N ALA A 115 28.16 -2.54 -18.69
CA ALA A 115 29.07 -3.48 -19.34
C ALA A 115 30.55 -3.12 -19.10
N SER A 116 30.88 -1.83 -19.03
CA SER A 116 32.23 -1.35 -18.72
C SER A 116 32.56 -1.56 -17.23
N LEU A 117 31.62 -1.28 -16.32
CA LEU A 117 31.79 -1.52 -14.89
C LEU A 117 31.95 -3.01 -14.55
N ARG A 118 31.19 -3.91 -15.24
CA ARG A 118 31.39 -5.35 -15.11
C ARG A 118 32.77 -5.81 -15.61
N ARG A 119 33.25 -5.26 -16.72
CA ARG A 119 34.59 -5.57 -17.26
C ARG A 119 35.72 -5.14 -16.32
N MET A 120 35.53 -4.05 -15.58
CA MET A 120 36.52 -3.55 -14.62
C MET A 120 36.46 -4.28 -13.27
N ASN A 121 35.65 -5.34 -13.13
CA ASN A 121 35.43 -6.09 -11.89
C ASN A 121 35.13 -5.17 -10.68
N PHE A 122 34.50 -4.03 -10.97
CA PHE A 122 34.18 -3.02 -9.98
C PHE A 122 33.04 -3.55 -9.13
N GLN A 123 33.36 -4.08 -7.93
CA GLN A 123 32.36 -4.42 -6.94
C GLN A 123 31.60 -3.15 -6.59
N ARG A 124 30.37 -3.00 -7.10
CA ARG A 124 29.48 -1.92 -6.67
C ARG A 124 29.42 -1.97 -5.14
N PRO A 125 29.86 -0.93 -4.41
CA PRO A 125 29.58 -0.87 -2.99
C PRO A 125 28.06 -0.93 -2.84
N ARG A 126 27.56 -1.84 -1.99
CA ARG A 126 26.12 -2.12 -1.75
C ARG A 126 25.30 -0.90 -1.28
N SER A 127 25.91 0.28 -1.21
CA SER A 127 25.38 1.56 -0.75
C SER A 127 24.46 2.27 -1.76
N TRP A 128 24.52 1.94 -3.05
CA TRP A 128 23.64 2.59 -4.07
C TRP A 128 22.17 2.20 -3.96
N SER A 129 21.85 1.12 -3.23
CA SER A 129 20.47 0.77 -2.84
C SER A 129 19.85 1.81 -1.91
N VAL A 130 20.66 2.55 -1.15
CA VAL A 130 20.20 3.54 -0.17
C VAL A 130 19.86 4.87 -0.83
N TRP A 131 20.55 5.25 -1.91
CA TRP A 131 20.35 6.54 -2.58
C TRP A 131 19.16 6.61 -3.55
N ILE A 132 18.69 5.45 -4.03
CA ILE A 132 17.43 5.39 -4.81
C ILE A 132 16.22 5.45 -3.88
N ASP A 133 16.38 5.04 -2.61
CA ASP A 133 15.32 5.08 -1.61
C ASP A 133 15.20 6.45 -0.92
N THR A 134 16.29 7.22 -0.80
CA THR A 134 16.26 8.57 -0.20
C THR A 134 15.67 9.67 -1.09
N ARG A 135 15.33 9.37 -2.35
CA ARG A 135 14.46 10.22 -3.20
C ARG A 135 12.99 9.78 -3.20
N LYS A 136 12.58 9.00 -2.19
CA LYS A 136 11.19 8.69 -1.86
C LYS A 136 10.76 9.21 -0.47
N ALA A 137 11.37 10.29 0.01
CA ALA A 137 10.88 11.08 1.14
C ALA A 137 10.45 12.47 0.67
#